data_AF-A0A3B3TSG4-F1
#
_entry.id   AF-A0A3B3TSG4-F1
#
_cell.length_a   1.000
_cell.length_b   1.000
_cell.length_c   1.000
_cell.angle_alpha   90.00
_cell.angle_beta   90.00
_cell.angle_gamma   90.00
#
_symmetry.space_group_name_H-M   'P 1'
#
loop_
_entity.id
_entity.type
_entity.pdbx_description
1 polymer ?
#
loop_
_entity_poly.entity_id
_entity_poly.type
_entity_poly.pdbx_seq_one_letter_code
_entity_poly.pdbx_strand_id
1 'polypeptide(L)' 'MKVTVCFGRTRVVVPCGDGNVKVQNLIEQAAMRYKKAIAKVGLPLKSVGVWCVASAG' A
#
# COMPACT_ATOMS: atom_id res chain seq x y z
N MET A 1 -16.10 1.20 -1.73
CA MET A 1 -15.01 2.20 -1.96
C MET A 1 -13.67 1.49 -2.16
N LYS A 2 -12.80 2.00 -3.05
CA LYS A 2 -11.44 1.46 -3.25
C LYS A 2 -10.44 2.60 -3.28
N VAL A 3 -9.26 2.40 -2.72
CA VAL A 3 -8.18 3.39 -2.71
C VAL A 3 -6.96 2.81 -3.39
N THR A 4 -6.12 3.69 -3.95
CA THR A 4 -4.83 3.28 -4.52
C THR A 4 -3.74 3.80 -3.61
N VAL A 5 -2.88 2.89 -3.14
CA VAL A 5 -1.70 3.21 -2.32
C VAL A 5 -0.46 3.09 -3.18
N CYS A 6 0.43 4.06 -3.09
CA CYS A 6 1.71 4.06 -3.80
C CYS A 6 2.82 3.61 -2.86
N PHE A 7 3.51 2.53 -3.21
CA PHE A 7 4.75 2.06 -2.60
C PHE A 7 5.91 2.42 -3.51
N GLY A 8 6.46 3.63 -3.36
CA GLY A 8 7.42 4.17 -4.31
C GLY A 8 6.81 4.25 -5.71
N ARG A 9 7.34 3.47 -6.66
CA ARG A 9 6.83 3.39 -8.05
C ARG A 9 5.73 2.36 -8.26
N THR A 10 5.46 1.50 -7.28
CA THR A 10 4.47 0.43 -7.41
C THR A 10 3.14 0.88 -6.83
N ARG A 11 2.09 0.82 -7.65
CA ARG A 11 0.73 1.20 -7.25
C ARG A 11 -0.07 -0.04 -6.89
N VAL A 12 -0.71 -0.03 -5.74
CA VAL A 12 -1.48 -1.16 -5.22
C VAL A 12 -2.89 -0.69 -4.89
N VAL A 13 -3.88 -1.34 -5.50
CA VAL A 13 -5.28 -1.06 -5.21
C VAL A 13 -5.70 -1.85 -3.97
N VAL A 14 -6.29 -1.15 -3.00
CA VAL A 14 -6.79 -1.71 -1.74
C VAL A 14 -8.29 -1.46 -1.64
N PRO A 15 -9.11 -2.49 -1.37
CA PRO A 15 -10.53 -2.33 -1.19
C PRO A 15 -10.77 -1.82 0.23
N CYS A 16 -11.55 -0.76 0.36
CA CYS A 16 -11.77 -0.08 1.63
C CYS A 16 -13.16 -0.40 2.23
N GLY A 17 -13.93 -1.28 1.58
CA GLY A 17 -15.33 -1.55 1.94
C GLY A 17 -16.15 -0.25 1.94
N ASP A 18 -16.72 0.06 3.09
CA ASP A 18 -17.60 1.22 3.36
C ASP A 18 -16.85 2.49 3.80
N GLY A 19 -15.51 2.48 3.81
CA GLY A 19 -14.71 3.66 4.16
C GLY A 19 -14.44 3.84 5.66
N ASN A 20 -15.01 3.00 6.53
CA ASN A 20 -14.75 3.03 7.99
C ASN A 20 -13.51 2.23 8.43
N VAL A 21 -12.57 1.96 7.50
CA VAL A 21 -11.36 1.22 7.82
C VAL A 21 -10.32 2.16 8.44
N LYS A 22 -9.70 1.75 9.54
CA LYS A 22 -8.58 2.49 10.12
C LYS A 22 -7.41 2.52 9.14
N VAL A 23 -6.69 3.64 9.11
CA VAL A 23 -5.48 3.82 8.29
C VAL A 23 -4.48 2.69 8.50
N GLN A 24 -4.30 2.23 9.74
CA GLN A 24 -3.42 1.10 10.07
C GLN A 24 -3.81 -0.18 9.32
N ASN A 25 -5.09 -0.56 9.36
CA ASN A 25 -5.59 -1.77 8.71
C ASN A 25 -5.54 -1.64 7.17
N LEU A 26 -5.69 -0.41 6.65
CA LEU A 26 -5.52 -0.12 5.22
C LEU A 26 -4.05 -0.29 4.79
N ILE A 27 -3.09 0.19 5.59
CA ILE A 27 -1.66 0.02 5.35
C ILE A 27 -1.27 -1.47 5.40
N GLU A 28 -1.79 -2.25 6.34
CA GLU A 28 -1.53 -3.69 6.42
C GLU A 28 -2.03 -4.44 5.18
N GLN A 29 -3.24 -4.13 4.72
CA GLN A 29 -3.78 -4.69 3.48
C GLN A 29 -2.98 -4.27 2.25
N ALA A 30 -2.59 -2.99 2.18
CA ALA A 30 -1.74 -2.45 1.13
C ALA A 30 -0.38 -3.16 1.11
N ALA A 31 0.24 -3.32 2.27
CA ALA A 31 1.53 -3.96 2.45
C ALA A 31 1.46 -5.43 2.03
N MET A 32 0.48 -6.21 2.50
CA MET A 32 0.31 -7.61 2.08
C MET A 32 0.20 -7.77 0.56
N ARG A 33 -0.53 -6.87 -0.10
CA ARG A 33 -0.68 -6.89 -1.55
C ARG A 33 0.60 -6.47 -2.27
N TYR A 34 1.27 -5.44 -1.77
CA TYR A 34 2.58 -5.05 -2.27
C TYR A 34 3.58 -6.19 -2.15
N LYS A 35 3.65 -6.87 -0.99
CA LYS A 35 4.50 -8.05 -0.76
C LYS A 35 4.28 -9.14 -1.81
N LYS A 36 3.02 -9.48 -2.08
CA LYS A 36 2.67 -10.46 -3.12
C LYS A 36 3.05 -10.00 -4.53
N ALA A 37 2.87 -8.71 -4.83
CA ALA A 37 3.25 -8.15 -6.12
C ALA A 37 4.77 -8.18 -6.32
N ILE A 38 5.56 -7.75 -5.34
CA ILE A 38 7.02 -7.71 -5.45
C ILE A 38 7.69 -9.07 -5.27
N ALA A 39 7.07 -10.02 -4.56
CA ALA A 39 7.57 -11.39 -4.47
C ALA A 39 7.61 -12.07 -5.84
N LYS A 40 6.70 -11.70 -6.76
CA LYS A 40 6.78 -12.11 -8.17
C LYS A 40 7.88 -11.40 -8.96
N VAL A 41 8.28 -10.20 -8.53
CA VAL A 41 9.23 -9.33 -9.25
C VAL A 41 10.65 -9.39 -8.64
N GLY A 42 10.85 -10.14 -7.55
CA GLY A 42 12.16 -10.38 -6.94
C GLY A 42 12.74 -9.21 -6.14
N LEU A 43 11.97 -8.16 -5.82
CA LEU A 43 12.49 -7.00 -5.08
C LEU A 43 12.48 -7.21 -3.56
N PRO A 44 13.57 -6.87 -2.85
CA PRO A 44 13.68 -7.03 -1.41
C PRO A 44 12.78 -6.03 -0.66
N LEU A 45 12.02 -6.58 0.27
CA LEU A 45 10.92 -5.96 1.01
C LEU A 45 11.31 -4.90 2.06
N LYS A 46 12.58 -4.49 2.09
CA LYS A 46 13.20 -3.80 3.22
C LYS A 46 12.78 -2.33 3.38
N SER A 47 12.05 -1.75 2.42
CA SER A 47 11.67 -0.32 2.40
C SER A 47 10.17 -0.04 2.36
N VAL A 48 9.30 -0.91 2.92
CA VAL A 48 7.90 -0.53 3.23
C VAL A 48 7.89 0.39 4.47
N GLY A 49 8.70 1.44 4.44
CA GLY A 49 8.63 2.55 5.36
C GLY A 49 7.74 3.60 4.72
N VAL A 50 6.50 3.69 5.20
CA VAL A 50 5.68 4.90 5.28
C VAL A 50 6.17 6.06 4.38
N TRP A 51 5.81 6.02 3.10
CA TRP A 51 5.84 7.20 2.22
C TRP A 51 4.42 7.69 1.94
N CYS A 52 3.52 7.49 2.92
CA CYS A 52 2.16 8.00 2.87
C CYS A 52 2.04 9.44 3.40
N VAL A 53 3.16 10.05 3.83
CA VAL A 53 3.24 11.47 4.21
C VAL A 53 4.13 12.17 3.19
N ALA A 54 3.66 13.32 2.68
CA ALA A 54 4.36 14.25 1.78
C ALA A 54 4.26 14.00 0.27
N SER A 55 3.07 14.15 -0.29
CA SER A 55 2.89 14.94 -1.52
C SER A 55 1.52 15.60 -1.47
N ALA A 56 1.40 16.55 -0.54
CA ALA A 56 0.51 17.69 -0.73
C ALA A 56 1.42 18.78 -1.32
N GLY A 57 1.36 18.93 -2.64
CA GLY A 57 2.06 19.93 -3.42
C GLY A 57 1.26 20.17 -4.69
#